data_AF-A0AAN0RXA8-F1
#
_entry.id   AF-A0AAN0RXA8-F1
#
_cell.length_a   1.000
_cell.length_b   1.000
_cell.length_c   1.000
_cell.angle_alpha   90.00
_cell.angle_beta   90.00
_cell.angle_gamma   90.00
#
_symmetry.space_group_name_H-M   'P 1'
#
loop_
_entity.id
_entity.type
_entity.pdbx_description
1 polymer ?
#
loop_
_entity_poly.entity_id
_entity_poly.type
_entity_poly.pdbx_seq_one_letter_code
_entity_poly.pdbx_strand_id
1 'polypeptide(L)'
;MQAHPLRLSPGDDLRASIEDALRRHGSRAAFVVQGIGSLCVAELRFAGMDAPTTLRGDLEILTLAGSVSPDGAHLHMSVSDAQGRVSGGHVARGCEVRTTAEILLALLPAHRFSRAFDAGTGFDELVIRPEPGTDAT
;
A
#
# COMPACT_ATOMS: atom_id res chain seq x y z
N MET A 1 0.41 -8.31 -16.94
CA MET A 1 0.30 -8.21 -15.46
C MET A 1 0.90 -9.45 -14.87
N GLN A 2 1.65 -9.34 -13.77
CA GLN A 2 2.24 -10.48 -13.06
C GLN A 2 1.76 -10.44 -11.61
N ALA A 3 1.11 -11.52 -11.17
CA ALA A 3 0.61 -11.64 -9.80
C ALA A 3 1.73 -12.10 -8.87
N HIS A 4 1.91 -11.41 -7.75
CA HIS A 4 2.98 -11.66 -6.80
C HIS A 4 2.45 -11.68 -5.36
N PRO A 5 2.23 -12.85 -4.76
CA PRO A 5 1.83 -12.96 -3.37
C PRO A 5 3.01 -12.60 -2.45
N LEU A 6 2.72 -11.84 -1.40
CA LEU A 6 3.66 -11.40 -0.38
C LEU A 6 3.07 -11.70 0.99
N ARG A 7 3.87 -12.25 1.90
CA ARG A 7 3.53 -12.38 3.31
C ARG A 7 4.51 -11.56 4.15
N LEU A 8 3.97 -10.74 5.05
CA LEU A 8 4.73 -10.00 6.05
C LEU A 8 4.65 -10.69 7.41
N SER A 9 5.70 -10.53 8.21
CA SER A 9 5.87 -11.14 9.52
C SER A 9 5.59 -10.14 10.64
N PRO A 10 5.37 -10.61 11.89
CA PRO A 10 5.23 -9.73 13.04
C PRO A 10 6.38 -8.70 13.15
N GLY A 11 6.03 -7.44 13.44
CA GLY A 11 6.98 -6.34 13.57
C GLY A 11 7.35 -5.64 12.25
N ASP A 12 6.96 -6.18 11.10
CA ASP A 12 7.19 -5.52 9.81
C ASP A 12 6.32 -4.26 9.69
N ASP A 13 6.90 -3.17 9.17
CA ASP A 13 6.13 -2.02 8.70
C ASP A 13 5.47 -2.38 7.36
N LEU A 14 4.13 -2.41 7.35
CA LEU A 14 3.32 -2.83 6.22
C LEU A 14 3.62 -2.01 4.95
N ARG A 15 3.62 -0.67 5.06
CA ARG A 15 3.80 0.21 3.90
C ARG A 15 5.23 0.14 3.38
N ALA A 16 6.21 0.21 4.29
CA ALA A 16 7.62 0.14 3.94
C ALA A 16 7.94 -1.18 3.23
N SER A 17 7.39 -2.30 3.72
CA SER A 17 7.62 -3.63 3.16
C SER A 17 7.03 -3.79 1.76
N ILE A 18 5.86 -3.18 1.49
CA ILE A 18 5.25 -3.16 0.15
C ILE A 18 6.10 -2.34 -0.82
N GLU A 19 6.57 -1.15 -0.40
CA GLU A 19 7.46 -0.30 -1.20
C GLU A 19 8.81 -0.99 -1.46
N ASP A 20 9.37 -1.70 -0.47
CA ASP A 20 10.57 -2.54 -0.60
C ASP A 20 10.35 -3.69 -1.58
N ALA A 21 9.19 -4.36 -1.53
CA ALA A 21 8.88 -5.47 -2.43
C ALA A 21 8.89 -5.01 -3.89
N LEU A 22 8.28 -3.86 -4.21
CA LEU A 22 8.34 -3.29 -5.56
C LEU A 22 9.80 -3.11 -6.02
N ARG A 23 10.65 -2.53 -5.16
CA ARG A 23 12.08 -2.32 -5.43
C ARG A 23 12.83 -3.63 -5.66
N ARG A 24 12.60 -4.66 -4.84
CA ARG A 24 13.25 -5.98 -4.99
C ARG A 24 12.89 -6.67 -6.30
N HIS A 25 11.69 -6.45 -6.83
CA HIS A 25 11.30 -6.98 -8.15
C HIS A 25 11.83 -6.15 -9.32
N GLY A 26 12.49 -5.02 -9.07
CA GLY A 26 12.92 -4.10 -10.13
C GLY A 26 11.75 -3.51 -10.93
N SER A 27 10.53 -3.59 -10.40
CA SER A 27 9.33 -3.07 -11.06
C SER A 27 9.17 -1.57 -10.80
N ARG A 28 8.49 -0.88 -11.73
CA ARG A 28 8.21 0.57 -11.63
C ARG A 28 6.73 0.90 -11.55
N ALA A 29 5.88 -0.13 -11.54
CA ALA A 29 4.45 0.02 -11.42
C ALA A 29 3.87 -1.25 -10.80
N ALA A 30 3.09 -1.07 -9.74
CA ALA A 30 2.27 -2.14 -9.21
C ALA A 30 0.99 -1.59 -8.58
N PHE A 31 0.00 -2.46 -8.44
CA PHE A 31 -1.09 -2.27 -7.51
C PHE A 31 -1.02 -3.31 -6.40
N VAL A 32 -1.33 -2.92 -5.16
CA VAL A 32 -1.87 -3.86 -4.19
C VAL A 32 -3.33 -4.08 -4.59
N VAL A 33 -3.65 -5.29 -5.04
CA VAL A 33 -5.00 -5.64 -5.47
C VAL A 33 -5.87 -5.95 -4.26
N GLN A 34 -5.27 -6.64 -3.28
CA GLN A 34 -5.93 -7.00 -2.03
C GLN A 34 -4.85 -7.30 -0.98
N GLY A 35 -5.19 -7.07 0.28
CA GLY A 35 -4.46 -7.60 1.41
C GLY A 35 -5.34 -7.73 2.64
N ILE A 36 -5.03 -8.71 3.47
CA ILE A 36 -5.65 -9.02 4.77
C ILE A 36 -4.55 -9.35 5.78
N GLY A 37 -4.89 -9.43 7.06
CA GLY A 37 -3.93 -9.73 8.11
C GLY A 37 -4.27 -9.02 9.40
N SER A 38 -3.26 -8.76 10.22
CA SER A 38 -3.45 -8.08 11.49
C SER A 38 -2.35 -7.09 11.82
N LEU A 39 -2.71 -6.05 12.56
CA LEU A 39 -1.79 -5.01 13.03
C LEU A 39 -1.89 -4.87 14.56
N CYS A 40 -0.80 -4.41 15.18
CA CYS A 40 -0.78 -3.94 16.57
C CYS A 40 -0.82 -2.41 16.64
N VAL A 41 -0.39 -1.76 15.55
CA VAL A 41 -0.44 -0.32 15.31
C VAL A 41 -0.91 -0.08 13.89
N ALA A 42 -1.91 0.78 13.70
CA ALA A 42 -2.28 1.33 12.40
C ALA A 42 -2.13 2.84 12.41
N GLU A 43 -1.42 3.39 11.42
CA GLU A 43 -1.26 4.82 11.18
C GLU A 43 -2.13 5.22 9.98
N LEU A 44 -3.33 5.73 10.27
CA LEU A 44 -4.34 6.04 9.26
C LEU A 44 -4.59 7.55 9.20
N ARG A 45 -4.28 8.16 8.05
CA ARG A 45 -4.70 9.54 7.77
C ARG A 45 -6.13 9.52 7.25
N PHE A 46 -7.05 10.06 8.06
CA PHE A 46 -8.45 10.16 7.72
C PHE A 46 -8.70 11.23 6.66
N ALA A 47 -9.86 11.17 6.02
CA ALA A 47 -10.24 12.09 4.95
C ALA A 47 -10.18 13.56 5.43
N GLY A 48 -9.46 14.40 4.68
CA GLY A 48 -9.31 15.83 4.97
C GLY A 48 -8.37 16.17 6.13
N MET A 49 -7.72 15.19 6.75
CA MET A 49 -6.76 15.42 7.83
C MET A 49 -5.34 15.46 7.29
N ASP A 50 -4.49 16.34 7.84
CA ASP A 50 -3.10 16.47 7.43
C ASP A 50 -2.20 15.38 8.01
N ALA A 51 -2.44 15.02 9.28
CA ALA A 51 -1.64 14.05 10.04
C ALA A 51 -2.37 12.70 10.18
N PRO A 52 -1.61 11.58 10.25
CA PRO A 52 -2.19 10.29 10.57
C PRO A 52 -2.69 10.22 12.01
N THR A 53 -3.74 9.43 12.21
CA THR A 53 -4.23 9.00 13.52
C THR A 53 -3.65 7.63 13.83
N THR A 54 -2.99 7.52 15.00
CA THR A 54 -2.52 6.23 15.52
C THR A 54 -3.66 5.46 16.17
N LEU A 55 -3.93 4.25 15.69
CA LEU A 55 -4.79 3.27 16.32
C LEU A 55 -3.93 2.15 16.90
N ARG A 56 -4.09 1.83 18.18
CA ARG A 56 -3.34 0.77 18.87
C ARG A 56 -4.27 -0.30 19.40
N GLY A 57 -3.84 -1.55 19.32
CA GLY A 57 -4.57 -2.71 19.82
C GLY A 57 -4.55 -3.86 18.81
N ASP A 58 -5.32 -4.91 19.09
CA ASP A 58 -5.49 -6.01 18.16
C ASP A 58 -6.43 -5.59 17.04
N LEU A 59 -5.86 -5.33 15.86
CA LEU A 59 -6.57 -4.89 14.67
C LEU A 59 -6.52 -5.98 13.61
N GLU A 60 -7.65 -6.22 12.93
CA GLU A 60 -7.72 -7.04 11.72
C GLU A 60 -7.78 -6.13 10.50
N ILE A 61 -6.92 -6.37 9.51
CA ILE A 61 -6.95 -5.74 8.19
C ILE A 61 -8.05 -6.43 7.40
N LEU A 62 -9.13 -5.69 7.11
CA LEU A 62 -10.24 -6.21 6.32
C LEU A 62 -10.00 -6.02 4.82
N THR A 63 -9.44 -4.87 4.45
CA THR A 63 -9.06 -4.55 3.08
C THR A 63 -7.80 -3.71 3.05
N LEU A 64 -6.95 -3.95 2.05
CA LEU A 64 -5.80 -3.12 1.70
C LEU A 64 -5.71 -3.07 0.18
N ALA A 65 -5.65 -1.87 -0.38
CA ALA A 65 -5.53 -1.68 -1.83
C ALA A 65 -4.86 -0.36 -2.16
N GLY A 66 -4.25 -0.27 -3.34
CA GLY A 66 -3.71 0.99 -3.83
C GLY A 66 -2.57 0.83 -4.83
N SER A 67 -1.99 1.95 -5.25
CA SER A 67 -0.92 2.00 -6.25
C SER A 67 0.44 2.13 -5.60
N VAL A 68 1.44 1.45 -6.16
CA VAL A 68 2.83 1.47 -5.68
C VAL A 68 3.73 1.89 -6.84
N SER A 69 4.59 2.87 -6.57
CA SER A 69 5.55 3.42 -7.52
C SER A 69 6.92 3.57 -6.85
N PRO A 70 8.00 3.80 -7.61
CA PRO A 70 9.30 4.15 -7.04
C PRO A 70 9.27 5.40 -6.14
N ASP A 71 8.34 6.32 -6.40
CA ASP A 71 8.16 7.57 -5.63
C ASP A 71 7.39 7.33 -4.32
N GLY A 72 6.91 6.11 -4.09
CA GLY A 72 6.14 5.71 -2.90
C GLY A 72 4.80 5.08 -3.23
N ALA A 73 4.10 4.64 -2.19
CA ALA A 73 2.79 4.02 -2.29
C ALA A 73 1.65 4.98 -1.92
N HIS A 74 0.52 4.84 -2.61
CA HIS A 74 -0.77 5.41 -2.22
C HIS A 74 -1.71 4.24 -1.91
N LEU A 75 -1.78 3.89 -0.63
CA LEU A 75 -2.51 2.74 -0.12
C LEU A 75 -3.64 3.22 0.79
N HIS A 76 -4.81 2.61 0.66
CA HIS A 76 -5.94 2.76 1.58
C HIS A 76 -6.23 1.42 2.24
N MET A 77 -6.66 1.46 3.49
CA MET A 77 -6.98 0.29 4.30
C MET A 77 -8.22 0.53 5.14
N SER A 78 -8.95 -0.56 5.40
CA SER A 78 -9.91 -0.64 6.52
C SER A 78 -9.45 -1.67 7.53
N VAL A 79 -9.59 -1.34 8.81
CA VAL A 79 -9.28 -2.22 9.95
C VAL A 79 -10.46 -2.33 10.89
N SER A 80 -10.65 -3.48 11.53
CA SER A 80 -11.59 -3.65 12.65
C SER A 80 -10.89 -3.89 13.97
N ASP A 81 -11.39 -3.25 15.03
CA ASP A 81 -10.94 -3.51 16.39
C ASP A 81 -11.57 -4.77 17.01
N ALA A 82 -11.19 -5.09 18.24
CA ALA A 82 -11.71 -6.24 18.99
C ALA A 82 -13.22 -6.15 19.32
N GLN A 83 -13.88 -5.02 19.06
CA GLN A 83 -15.32 -4.85 19.18
C GLN A 83 -16.03 -4.85 17.81
N GLY A 84 -15.28 -5.09 16.72
CA GLY A 84 -15.79 -5.10 15.35
C GLY A 84 -16.04 -3.71 14.76
N ARG A 85 -15.58 -2.62 15.41
CA ARG A 85 -15.72 -1.27 14.84
C ARG A 85 -14.70 -1.09 13.73
N VAL A 86 -15.16 -0.61 12.58
CA VAL A 86 -14.32 -0.41 11.41
C VAL A 86 -13.85 1.03 11.32
N SER A 87 -12.54 1.20 11.17
CA SER A 87 -11.90 2.47 10.83
C SER A 87 -11.16 2.33 9.51
N GLY A 88 -11.05 3.40 8.72
CA GLY A 88 -10.35 3.34 7.44
C GLY A 88 -9.78 4.69 7.02
N GLY A 89 -8.76 4.65 6.18
CA GLY A 89 -8.08 5.86 5.72
C GLY A 89 -6.87 5.56 4.83
N HIS A 90 -6.12 6.61 4.54
CA HIS A 90 -4.84 6.53 3.86
C HIS A 90 -3.78 5.92 4.80
N VAL A 91 -3.05 4.93 4.31
CA VAL A 91 -2.04 4.19 5.07
C VAL A 91 -0.73 4.97 5.09
N ALA A 92 -0.36 5.48 6.27
CA ALA A 92 0.95 6.04 6.51
C ALA A 92 1.98 4.95 6.85
N ARG A 93 3.25 5.34 7.00
CA ARG A 93 4.28 4.47 7.61
C ARG A 93 4.01 4.33 9.10
N GLY A 94 4.49 3.25 9.71
CA GLY A 94 4.27 2.91 11.13
C GLY A 94 3.13 1.92 11.39
N CYS A 95 2.48 1.40 10.33
CA CYS A 95 1.55 0.28 10.47
C CYS A 95 2.33 -1.02 10.72
N GLU A 96 2.34 -1.49 11.98
CA GLU A 96 3.13 -2.64 12.41
C GLU A 96 2.31 -3.92 12.41
N VAL A 97 2.79 -4.94 11.69
CA VAL A 97 2.14 -6.26 11.58
C VAL A 97 2.16 -6.99 12.92
N ARG A 98 1.02 -7.53 13.32
CA ARG A 98 0.88 -8.26 14.60
C ARG A 98 1.13 -9.75 14.45
N THR A 99 0.43 -10.43 13.54
CA THR A 99 0.59 -11.88 13.31
C THR A 99 1.06 -12.21 11.90
N THR A 100 0.41 -11.63 10.89
CA THR A 100 0.70 -11.81 9.47
C THR A 100 0.03 -10.70 8.68
N ALA A 101 0.56 -10.37 7.52
CA ALA A 101 -0.19 -9.69 6.48
C ALA A 101 0.03 -10.40 5.15
N GLU A 102 -1.06 -10.82 4.51
CA GLU A 102 -1.08 -11.54 3.24
C GLU A 102 -1.57 -10.60 2.16
N ILE A 103 -0.73 -10.34 1.18
CA ILE A 103 -0.88 -9.24 0.22
C ILE A 103 -0.70 -9.79 -1.19
N LEU A 104 -1.58 -9.41 -2.09
CA LEU A 104 -1.44 -9.68 -3.52
C LEU A 104 -0.99 -8.40 -4.24
N LEU A 105 0.24 -8.40 -4.73
CA LEU A 105 0.76 -7.38 -5.63
C LEU A 105 0.52 -7.79 -7.09
N ALA A 106 0.04 -6.85 -7.90
CA ALA A 106 -0.03 -6.96 -9.35
C ALA A 106 1.04 -6.06 -9.96
N LEU A 107 2.16 -6.65 -10.37
CA LEU A 107 3.22 -5.94 -11.08
C LEU A 107 2.80 -5.67 -12.53
N LEU A 108 3.16 -4.50 -13.05
CA LEU A 108 2.79 -4.03 -14.38
C LEU A 108 4.05 -3.70 -15.21
N PRO A 109 4.75 -4.71 -15.77
CA PRO A 109 6.04 -4.51 -16.46
C PRO A 109 5.99 -3.54 -17.66
N ALA A 110 4.85 -3.47 -18.35
CA ALA A 110 4.65 -2.57 -19.49
C ALA A 110 4.35 -1.11 -19.07
N HIS A 111 4.36 -0.81 -17.77
CA HIS A 111 4.00 0.51 -17.25
C HIS A 111 5.07 1.02 -16.29
N ARG A 112 5.12 2.34 -16.20
CA ARG A 112 5.84 3.09 -15.18
C ARG A 112 4.86 4.02 -14.48
N PHE A 113 4.82 3.92 -13.17
CA PHE A 113 4.13 4.87 -12.32
C PHE A 113 5.14 5.88 -11.79
N SER A 114 4.71 7.12 -11.73
CA SER A 114 5.39 8.20 -11.01
C SER A 114 4.35 9.09 -10.34
N ARG A 115 4.81 10.01 -9.51
CA ARG A 115 3.99 11.06 -8.91
C ARG A 115 4.41 12.43 -9.42
N ALA A 116 3.45 13.27 -9.79
CA ALA A 116 3.72 14.63 -10.22
C ALA A 116 2.70 15.60 -9.62
N PHE A 117 3.16 16.77 -9.19
CA PHE A 117 2.30 17.79 -8.61
C PHE A 117 1.21 18.21 -9.58
N ASP A 118 -0.05 18.09 -9.15
CA ASP A 118 -1.22 18.57 -9.85
C ASP A 118 -1.74 19.84 -9.16
N ALA A 119 -1.68 20.98 -9.87
CA ALA A 119 -2.13 22.26 -9.34
C ALA A 119 -3.64 22.32 -9.07
N GLY A 120 -4.44 21.46 -9.70
CA GLY A 120 -5.88 21.36 -9.50
C GLY A 120 -6.26 20.66 -8.20
N THR A 121 -5.43 19.71 -7.73
CA THR A 121 -5.68 18.98 -6.48
C THR A 121 -4.81 19.47 -5.32
N GLY A 122 -3.64 20.06 -5.61
CA GLY A 122 -2.65 20.45 -4.62
C GLY A 122 -1.79 19.28 -4.12
N PHE A 123 -1.86 18.12 -4.76
CA PHE A 123 -1.13 16.90 -4.37
C PHE A 123 -0.28 16.35 -5.51
N ASP A 124 0.67 15.48 -5.16
CA ASP A 124 1.39 14.70 -6.14
C ASP A 124 0.54 13.50 -6.60
N GLU A 125 0.00 13.60 -7.80
CA GLU A 125 -0.95 12.65 -8.37
C GLU A 125 -0.29 11.57 -9.21
N LEU A 126 -1.01 10.45 -9.43
CA LEU A 126 -0.51 9.33 -10.22
C LEU A 126 -0.34 9.73 -11.69
N VAL A 127 0.89 9.57 -12.20
CA VAL A 127 1.18 9.63 -13.63
C VAL A 127 1.49 8.23 -14.12
N ILE A 128 0.77 7.81 -15.16
CA ILE A 128 0.95 6.50 -15.79
C ILE A 128 1.59 6.70 -17.16
N ARG A 129 2.72 6.03 -17.40
CA ARG A 129 3.39 6.02 -18.69
C ARG A 129 3.62 4.59 -19.16
N PRO A 130 3.63 4.34 -20.48
CA PRO A 130 4.15 3.08 -21.00
C PRO A 130 5.63 2.98 -20.64
N GLU A 131 6.07 1.79 -20.22
CA GLU A 131 7.50 1.48 -20.08
C GLU A 131 7.97 0.84 -21.39
N PRO A 132 8.93 1.45 -22.11
CA PRO A 132 9.45 0.85 -23.33
C PRO A 132 10.19 -0.46 -23.03
N GLY A 133 9.58 -1.59 -23.40
CA GLY A 133 10.22 -2.88 -23.62
C GLY A 133 10.11 -3.94 -22.52
N THR A 134 9.21 -4.91 -22.72
CA THR A 134 9.51 -6.36 -22.66
C THR A 134 8.47 -7.08 -23.55
N ASP A 135 8.54 -6.86 -24.86
CA ASP A 135 7.98 -7.85 -25.78
C ASP A 135 8.84 -9.12 -25.60
N ALA A 136 8.30 -10.08 -24.85
CA ALA A 136 8.77 -11.44 -24.93
C ALA A 136 8.35 -11.96 -26.31
N THR A 137 9.36 -12.25 -27.13
CA THR A 137 9.31 -13.30 -28.16
C THR A 137 8.52 -14.52 -27.72
#